data_AF-A0A914KX73-F1
#
_entry.id   AF-A0A914KX73-F1
#
_cell.length_a   1.000
_cell.length_b   1.000
_cell.length_c   1.000
_cell.angle_alpha   90.00
_cell.angle_beta   90.00
_cell.angle_gamma   90.00
#
_symmetry.space_group_name_H-M   'P 1'
#
loop_
_entity.id
_entity.type
_entity.pdbx_description
1 polymer ?
#
loop_
_entity_poly.entity_id
_entity_poly.type
_entity_poly.pdbx_seq_one_letter_code
_entity_poly.pdbx_strand_id
1 'polypeptide(L)'
;MLILLIFFIWRRGIPNSEFISEYCGSTLKYFHVKGRPDLPVLHWTNKNVSDTIKAALKFWINKGVDGFHFSSIEYLYRSEDGKNPNWEKIAKILRSLRIFLDDERGGGNAREKM
;
A
#
# COMPACT_ATOMS: atom_id res chain seq x y z
N MET A 1 16.45 7.88 8.71
CA MET A 1 16.79 6.69 7.88
C MET A 1 16.06 5.39 8.29
N LEU A 2 15.33 5.32 9.41
CA LEU A 2 14.52 4.12 9.78
C LEU A 2 13.17 3.98 9.05
N ILE A 3 12.60 5.08 8.55
CA ILE A 3 11.26 5.10 7.94
C ILE A 3 11.20 4.21 6.69
N LEU A 4 12.25 4.18 5.87
CA LEU A 4 12.27 3.42 4.62
C LEU A 4 12.25 1.89 4.83
N LEU A 5 12.83 1.39 5.93
CA LEU A 5 12.93 -0.05 6.18
C LEU A 5 11.58 -0.67 6.56
N ILE A 6 10.63 0.10 7.09
CA ILE A 6 9.33 -0.42 7.53
C ILE A 6 8.22 -0.24 6.48
N PHE A 7 8.43 0.61 5.48
CA PHE A 7 7.42 0.93 4.44
C PHE A 7 7.33 -0.13 3.34
N PHE A 8 8.39 -0.89 3.10
CA PHE A 8 8.46 -1.91 2.06
C PHE A 8 8.52 -3.32 2.64
N ILE A 9 8.27 -4.32 1.79
CA ILE A 9 8.31 -5.72 2.18
C ILE A 9 9.74 -6.24 2.04
N TRP A 10 10.38 -6.53 3.18
CA TRP A 10 11.72 -7.10 3.25
C TRP A 10 11.69 -8.54 3.78
N ARG A 11 12.55 -9.39 3.22
CA ARG A 11 12.69 -10.81 3.57
C ARG A 11 14.13 -11.29 3.47
N ARG A 12 14.44 -12.38 4.17
CA ARG A 12 15.72 -13.12 4.08
C ARG A 12 15.41 -14.58 3.77
N GLY A 13 16.37 -15.28 3.17
CA GLY A 13 16.26 -16.74 2.94
C GLY A 13 15.28 -17.17 1.86
N ILE A 14 14.76 -16.24 1.04
CA ILE A 14 13.90 -16.56 -0.11
C ILE A 14 14.70 -16.45 -1.43
N PRO A 15 14.40 -17.23 -2.48
CA PRO A 15 15.09 -17.12 -3.77
C PRO A 15 14.71 -15.82 -4.51
N ASN A 16 15.54 -15.39 -5.46
CA ASN A 16 15.15 -14.31 -6.39
C ASN A 16 14.04 -14.81 -7.32
N SER A 17 13.21 -13.90 -7.79
CA SER A 17 12.16 -14.21 -8.76
C SER A 17 11.82 -12.95 -9.56
N GLU A 18 10.90 -13.07 -10.52
CA GLU A 18 10.38 -11.92 -11.27
C GLU A 18 9.70 -10.86 -10.38
N PHE A 19 9.39 -11.17 -9.11
CA PHE A 19 8.77 -10.26 -8.13
C PHE A 19 9.70 -9.87 -6.97
N ILE A 20 10.89 -10.50 -6.86
CA ILE A 20 11.77 -10.38 -5.70
C ILE A 20 13.21 -10.27 -6.16
N SER A 21 13.87 -9.20 -5.73
CA SER A 21 15.29 -8.95 -6.00
C SER A 21 16.09 -8.82 -4.71
N GLU A 22 17.37 -9.12 -4.81
CA GLU A 22 18.34 -8.82 -3.75
C GLU A 22 18.60 -7.32 -3.66
N TYR A 23 18.86 -6.85 -2.44
CA TYR A 23 19.20 -5.47 -2.20
C TYR A 23 20.72 -5.31 -2.13
N CYS A 24 21.30 -4.62 -3.11
CA CYS A 24 22.72 -4.24 -3.15
C CYS A 24 23.70 -5.41 -2.85
N GLY A 25 23.47 -6.59 -3.45
CA GLY A 25 24.31 -7.77 -3.24
C GLY A 25 24.28 -8.36 -1.82
N SER A 26 23.28 -7.98 -1.01
CA SER A 26 23.12 -8.48 0.36
C SER A 26 22.17 -9.69 0.42
N THR A 27 22.13 -10.35 1.58
CA THR A 27 21.15 -11.42 1.85
C THR A 27 19.72 -10.90 2.08
N LEU A 28 19.53 -9.58 2.11
CA LEU A 28 18.23 -8.94 2.24
C LEU A 28 17.58 -8.81 0.86
N LYS A 29 16.30 -9.19 0.79
CA LYS A 29 15.51 -9.15 -0.43
C LYS A 29 14.26 -8.31 -0.24
N TYR A 30 13.79 -7.73 -1.33
CA TYR A 30 12.60 -6.88 -1.33
C TYR A 30 11.65 -7.27 -2.45
N PHE A 31 10.37 -6.97 -2.23
CA PHE A 31 9.32 -7.25 -3.20
C PHE A 31 9.15 -6.05 -4.11
N HIS A 32 8.89 -6.30 -5.38
CA HIS A 32 8.66 -5.27 -6.38
C HIS A 32 7.62 -5.73 -7.40
N VAL A 33 7.14 -4.81 -8.22
CA VAL A 33 6.25 -5.12 -9.35
C VAL A 33 6.97 -6.06 -10.32
N LYS A 34 6.24 -6.99 -10.96
CA LYS A 34 6.80 -7.98 -11.89
C LYS A 34 7.77 -7.33 -12.89
N GLY A 35 9.03 -7.77 -12.88
CA GLY A 35 10.07 -7.28 -13.79
C GLY A 35 10.46 -5.81 -13.61
N ARG A 36 10.06 -5.17 -12.50
CA ARG A 36 10.29 -3.75 -12.21
C ARG A 36 10.94 -3.56 -10.83
N PRO A 37 12.23 -3.89 -10.65
CA PRO A 37 12.94 -3.73 -9.38
C PRO A 37 13.00 -2.28 -8.88
N ASP A 38 12.76 -1.30 -9.76
CA ASP A 38 12.63 0.12 -9.47
C ASP A 38 11.31 0.50 -8.78
N LEU A 39 10.32 -0.40 -8.78
CA LEU A 39 8.99 -0.21 -8.19
C LEU A 39 8.78 -1.14 -6.98
N PRO A 40 9.37 -0.84 -5.81
CA PRO A 40 9.21 -1.64 -4.61
C PRO A 40 7.77 -1.61 -4.08
N VAL A 41 7.30 -2.76 -3.62
CA VAL A 41 5.92 -2.93 -3.12
C VAL A 41 5.82 -2.47 -1.67
N LEU A 42 4.86 -1.58 -1.40
CA LEU A 42 4.54 -1.10 -0.06
C LEU A 42 4.00 -2.23 0.83
N HIS A 43 4.35 -2.17 2.12
CA HIS A 43 3.84 -3.06 3.14
C HIS A 43 2.52 -2.53 3.71
N TRP A 44 1.42 -2.74 2.98
CA TRP A 44 0.10 -2.17 3.29
C TRP A 44 -0.49 -2.53 4.65
N THR A 45 -0.08 -3.65 5.25
CA THR A 45 -0.49 -4.04 6.62
C THR A 45 0.28 -3.30 7.71
N ASN A 46 1.34 -2.56 7.36
CA ASN A 46 2.03 -1.68 8.31
C ASN A 46 1.16 -0.45 8.59
N LYS A 47 0.88 -0.17 9.87
CA LYS A 47 0.07 0.98 10.29
C LYS A 47 0.60 2.31 9.74
N ASN A 48 1.92 2.52 9.74
CA ASN A 48 2.53 3.75 9.24
C ASN A 48 2.29 3.96 7.74
N VAL A 49 2.31 2.88 6.95
CA VAL A 49 1.99 2.93 5.52
C VAL A 49 0.50 3.26 5.34
N SER A 50 -0.38 2.53 6.03
CA SER A 50 -1.82 2.73 5.95
C SER A 50 -2.22 4.16 6.31
N ASP A 51 -1.69 4.69 7.42
CA ASP A 51 -1.96 6.05 7.89
C ASP A 51 -1.44 7.10 6.90
N THR A 52 -0.24 6.88 6.34
CA THR A 52 0.34 7.79 5.34
C THR A 52 -0.51 7.85 4.07
N ILE A 53 -0.98 6.70 3.58
CA ILE A 53 -1.86 6.66 2.39
C ILE A 53 -3.21 7.31 2.69
N LYS A 54 -3.82 7.04 3.85
CA LYS A 54 -5.06 7.69 4.27
C LYS A 54 -4.92 9.22 4.33
N ALA A 55 -3.82 9.71 4.88
CA ALA A 55 -3.53 11.15 4.89
C ALA A 55 -3.41 11.73 3.48
N ALA A 56 -2.75 11.03 2.55
CA ALA A 56 -2.64 11.44 1.15
C ALA A 56 -4.01 11.47 0.45
N LEU A 57 -4.85 10.46 0.67
CA LEU A 57 -6.21 10.42 0.09
C LEU A 57 -7.09 11.56 0.64
N LYS A 58 -7.04 11.80 1.97
CA LYS A 58 -7.75 12.90 2.62
C LYS A 58 -7.33 14.26 2.07
N PHE A 59 -6.03 14.47 1.83
CA PHE A 59 -5.54 15.71 1.22
C PHE A 59 -6.21 16.00 -0.13
N TRP A 60 -6.37 15.00 -0.98
CA TRP A 60 -7.01 15.16 -2.29
C TRP A 60 -8.52 15.35 -2.19
N ILE A 61 -9.20 14.62 -1.30
CA ILE A 61 -10.64 14.85 -1.04
C ILE A 61 -10.89 16.29 -0.59
N ASN A 62 -10.07 16.81 0.33
CA ASN A 62 -10.20 18.18 0.82
C ASN A 62 -9.97 19.24 -0.28
N LYS A 63 -9.41 18.85 -1.44
CA LYS A 63 -9.27 19.69 -2.63
C LYS A 63 -10.44 19.57 -3.61
N GLY A 64 -11.47 18.78 -3.27
CA GLY A 64 -12.64 18.57 -4.11
C GLY A 64 -12.51 17.40 -5.10
N VAL A 65 -11.57 16.47 -4.90
CA VAL A 65 -11.50 15.26 -5.74
C VAL A 65 -12.66 14.32 -5.40
N ASP A 66 -13.45 13.96 -6.42
CA ASP A 66 -14.69 13.19 -6.23
C ASP A 66 -14.50 11.68 -6.07
N GLY A 67 -13.34 11.14 -6.42
CA GLY A 67 -13.12 9.71 -6.35
C GLY A 67 -11.72 9.29 -6.79
N PHE A 68 -11.41 8.02 -6.58
CA PHE A 68 -10.13 7.44 -6.91
C PHE A 68 -10.31 6.15 -7.70
N HIS A 69 -9.46 5.98 -8.71
CA HIS A 69 -9.24 4.69 -9.35
C HIS A 69 -7.94 4.10 -8.78
N PHE A 70 -8.05 2.95 -8.12
CA PHE A 70 -6.87 2.21 -7.63
C PHE A 70 -6.40 1.25 -8.72
N SER A 71 -5.22 1.52 -9.28
CA SER A 71 -4.53 0.60 -10.18
C SER A 71 -3.65 -0.38 -9.40
N SER A 72 -3.23 -1.46 -10.07
CA SER A 72 -2.25 -2.43 -9.54
C SER A 72 -2.61 -3.01 -8.16
N ILE A 73 -3.91 -3.23 -7.93
CA ILE A 73 -4.46 -3.68 -6.64
C ILE A 73 -3.95 -5.05 -6.21
N GLU A 74 -3.48 -5.87 -7.17
CA GLU A 74 -2.86 -7.18 -6.94
C GLU A 74 -1.58 -7.10 -6.10
N TYR A 75 -0.97 -5.91 -5.99
CA TYR A 75 0.22 -5.66 -5.18
C TYR A 75 -0.11 -5.09 -3.79
N LEU A 76 -1.38 -4.81 -3.47
CA LEU A 76 -1.76 -4.40 -2.11
C LEU A 76 -1.46 -5.50 -1.08
N TYR A 77 -1.56 -6.77 -1.49
CA TYR A 77 -1.11 -7.89 -0.69
C TYR A 77 -0.73 -9.09 -1.57
N ARG A 78 0.49 -9.60 -1.38
CA ARG A 78 1.02 -10.77 -2.07
C ARG A 78 1.22 -11.94 -1.09
N SER A 79 1.25 -13.16 -1.61
CA SER A 79 1.68 -14.35 -0.88
C SER A 79 3.10 -14.20 -0.33
N GLU A 80 3.50 -15.07 0.60
CA GLU A 80 4.81 -15.00 1.25
C GLU A 80 5.98 -15.19 0.28
N ASP A 81 5.77 -15.89 -0.83
CA ASP A 81 6.72 -16.04 -1.93
C ASP A 81 6.62 -14.91 -2.98
N GLY A 82 5.72 -13.95 -2.77
CA GLY A 82 5.52 -12.79 -3.63
C GLY A 82 4.86 -13.08 -4.97
N LYS A 83 4.47 -14.33 -5.29
CA LYS A 83 4.01 -14.74 -6.63
C LYS A 83 2.52 -14.57 -6.90
N ASN A 84 1.68 -14.69 -5.88
CA ASN A 84 0.24 -14.67 -6.05
C ASN A 84 -0.40 -13.54 -5.24
N PRO A 85 -1.42 -12.85 -5.79
CA PRO A 85 -2.19 -11.90 -5.00
C PRO A 85 -3.04 -12.65 -3.96
N ASN A 86 -3.21 -12.05 -2.77
CA ASN A 86 -4.18 -12.55 -1.79
C ASN A 86 -5.45 -11.70 -1.86
N TRP A 87 -6.41 -12.12 -2.67
CA TRP A 87 -7.62 -11.35 -2.94
C TRP A 87 -8.49 -11.07 -1.71
N GLU A 88 -8.52 -11.97 -0.74
CA GLU A 88 -9.26 -11.77 0.51
C GLU A 88 -8.67 -10.60 1.32
N LYS A 89 -7.34 -10.57 1.49
CA LYS A 89 -6.65 -9.49 2.19
C LYS A 89 -6.68 -8.18 1.40
N ILE A 90 -6.55 -8.23 0.08
CA ILE A 90 -6.71 -7.08 -0.81
C ILE A 90 -8.09 -6.45 -0.64
N ALA A 91 -9.17 -7.26 -0.67
CA ALA A 91 -10.53 -6.78 -0.48
C ALA A 91 -10.74 -6.13 0.90
N LYS A 92 -10.13 -6.68 1.95
CA LYS A 92 -10.15 -6.10 3.31
C LYS A 92 -9.46 -4.72 3.34
N ILE A 93 -8.30 -4.58 2.70
CA ILE A 93 -7.59 -3.29 2.59
C ILE A 93 -8.47 -2.27 1.84
N LEU A 94 -8.98 -2.63 0.67
CA LEU A 94 -9.83 -1.74 -0.14
C LEU A 94 -11.11 -1.32 0.62
N ARG A 95 -11.77 -2.26 1.31
CA ARG A 95 -12.93 -1.96 2.15
C ARG A 95 -12.58 -0.97 3.26
N SER A 96 -11.44 -1.16 3.91
CA SER A 96 -10.98 -0.25 4.97
C SER A 96 -10.73 1.17 4.47
N LEU A 97 -10.19 1.31 3.24
CA LEU A 97 -10.00 2.61 2.61
C LEU A 97 -11.35 3.23 2.24
N ARG A 98 -12.28 2.44 1.69
CA ARG A 98 -13.61 2.92 1.35
C ARG A 98 -14.34 3.49 2.56
N ILE A 99 -14.38 2.75 3.68
CA ILE A 99 -15.01 3.20 4.94
C ILE A 99 -14.38 4.52 5.39
N PHE A 100 -13.04 4.60 5.40
CA PHE A 100 -12.34 5.82 5.77
C PHE A 100 -12.72 7.03 4.89
N LEU A 101 -12.82 6.85 3.58
CA LEU A 101 -13.17 7.96 2.68
C LEU A 101 -14.64 8.38 2.82
N ASP A 102 -15.53 7.44 3.11
CA ASP A 102 -16.95 7.73 3.37
C ASP A 102 -17.12 8.56 4.66
N ASP A 103 -16.38 8.20 5.72
CA ASP A 103 -16.38 8.94 6.98
C ASP A 103 -15.88 10.39 6.80
N GLU A 104 -14.79 10.58 6.04
CA GLU A 104 -14.25 11.92 5.76
C GLU A 104 -15.22 12.81 4.96
N ARG A 105 -15.96 12.21 4.02
CA ARG A 105 -16.99 12.95 3.24
C ARG A 105 -18.23 13.27 4.07
N GLY A 106 -18.70 12.33 4.88
CA GLY A 106 -19.82 12.54 5.79
C GLY A 106 -19.52 13.58 6.88
N GLY A 107 -18.26 13.66 7.34
CA GLY A 107 -17.81 14.62 8.34
C GLY A 107 -17.61 16.04 7.84
N GLY A 108 -17.35 16.25 6.54
CA GLY A 108 -17.22 17.57 5.92
C GLY A 108 -18.51 18.40 5.98
N ASN A 109 -19.65 17.75 5.70
CA ASN A 109 -20.97 18.40 5.64
C ASN A 109 -21.47 18.92 7.00
N ALA A 110 -20.93 18.40 8.11
CA ALA A 110 -21.28 18.85 9.46
C ALA A 110 -20.48 20.09 9.91
N ARG A 111 -19.29 20.33 9.32
CA ARG A 111 -18.39 21.42 9.73
C ARG A 111 -18.64 22.75 9.01
N GLU A 112 -19.40 22.75 7.91
CA GLU A 112 -19.85 23.98 7.23
C GLU A 112 -21.17 24.54 7.79
N LYS A 113 -21.75 23.90 8.81
CA LYS A 113 -23.01 24.33 9.46
C LYS A 113 -22.84 24.90 10.88
N MET A 114 -21.61 25.25 11.27
CA MET A 114 -21.32 25.93 12.55
C MET A 114 -20.73 27.31 12.32
#